data_AF-A0A2E9NZD3-F1
#
_entry.id   AF-A0A2E9NZD3-F1
#
_cell.length_a   1.000
_cell.length_b   1.000
_cell.length_c   1.000
_cell.angle_alpha   90.00
_cell.angle_beta   90.00
_cell.angle_gamma   90.00
#
_symmetry.space_group_name_H-M   'P 1'
#
loop_
_entity.id
_entity.type
_entity.pdbx_description
1 polymer ?
#
loop_
_entity_poly.entity_id
_entity_poly.type
_entity_poly.pdbx_seq_one_letter_code
_entity_poly.pdbx_strand_id
1 'polypeptide(L)' 'MDKYLTVILIFMVVGIPVAFVSPMTGEFRDPPFLLLFYGSIGGIILILFYGGYKDKKERQKAKANRKRSKK' A
#
# COMPACT_ATOMS: atom_id res chain seq x y z
N MET A 1 2.29 -4.82 9.10
CA MET A 1 2.79 -3.78 8.15
C MET A 1 3.31 -2.55 8.89
N ASP A 2 4.43 -2.03 8.41
CA ASP A 2 5.11 -0.86 8.98
C ASP A 2 4.25 0.42 8.82
N LYS A 3 4.30 1.33 9.81
CA LYS A 3 3.49 2.56 9.82
C LYS A 3 3.71 3.39 8.55
N TYR A 4 4.94 3.47 8.06
CA TYR A 4 5.27 4.23 6.86
C TYR A 4 4.69 3.57 5.61
N LEU A 5 4.74 2.24 5.52
CA LEU A 5 4.16 1.50 4.40
C LEU A 5 2.63 1.68 4.32
N THR A 6 1.96 1.69 5.47
CA THR A 6 0.52 1.92 5.55
C THR A 6 0.15 3.35 5.12
N VAL A 7 0.93 4.36 5.53
CA VAL A 7 0.71 5.75 5.09
C VAL A 7 0.86 5.85 3.56
N ILE A 8 1.92 5.28 2.99
CA ILE A 8 2.12 5.28 1.53
C ILE A 8 0.97 4.55 0.83
N LEU A 9 0.49 3.43 1.38
CA LEU A 9 -0.65 2.70 0.81
C LEU A 9 -1.90 3.58 0.72
N ILE A 10 -2.21 4.33 1.78
CA ILE A 10 -3.35 5.27 1.79
C ILE A 10 -3.19 6.32 0.70
N PHE A 11 -2.00 6.89 0.54
CA PHE A 11 -1.73 7.84 -0.56
C PHE A 11 -1.93 7.22 -1.94
N MET A 12 -1.53 5.96 -2.13
CA MET A 12 -1.74 5.28 -3.41
C MET A 12 -3.23 5.04 -3.68
N VAL A 13 -4.03 4.70 -2.65
CA VAL A 13 -5.49 4.54 -2.79
C VAL A 13 -6.18 5.87 -3.10
N VAL A 14 -5.79 6.96 -2.44
CA VAL A 14 -6.31 8.31 -2.71
C VAL A 14 -5.84 8.86 -4.06
N GLY A 15 -4.67 8.44 -4.54
CA GLY A 15 -4.15 8.81 -5.87
C GLY A 15 -5.05 8.35 -7.02
N ILE A 16 -5.78 7.25 -6.85
CA ILE A 16 -6.70 6.71 -7.86
C ILE A 16 -7.82 7.70 -8.18
N PRO A 17 -8.69 8.12 -7.24
CA PRO A 17 -9.74 9.09 -7.53
C PRO A 17 -9.15 10.46 -7.92
N VAL A 18 -8.00 10.86 -7.38
CA VAL A 18 -7.31 12.10 -7.77
C VAL A 18 -6.82 12.07 -9.22
N ALA A 19 -6.62 10.90 -9.81
CA ALA A 19 -6.30 10.78 -11.23
C ALA A 19 -7.50 11.14 -12.12
N PHE A 20 -8.73 10.88 -11.64
CA PHE A 20 -9.98 11.16 -12.36
C PHE A 20 -10.58 12.51 -12.00
N VAL A 21 -10.48 12.96 -10.75
CA VAL A 21 -11.07 14.20 -10.26
C VAL A 21 -9.95 15.19 -9.94
N SER A 22 -10.02 16.37 -10.51
CA SER A 22 -9.09 17.45 -10.20
C SER A 22 -9.34 17.95 -8.77
N PRO A 23 -8.35 17.89 -7.85
CA PRO A 23 -8.55 18.35 -6.48
C PRO A 23 -8.68 19.88 -6.38
N MET A 24 -8.24 20.61 -7.41
CA MET A 24 -8.30 22.08 -7.45
C MET A 24 -9.65 22.61 -7.94
N THR A 25 -10.30 21.87 -8.84
CA THR A 25 -11.53 22.33 -9.51
C THR A 25 -12.73 21.45 -9.22
N GLY A 26 -12.53 20.25 -8.67
CA GLY A 26 -13.59 19.27 -8.42
C GLY A 26 -14.16 18.61 -9.69
N GLU A 27 -13.70 19.01 -10.87
CA GLU A 27 -14.19 18.47 -12.13
C GLU A 27 -13.51 17.15 -12.52
N PHE A 28 -14.24 16.33 -13.26
CA PHE A 28 -13.70 15.13 -13.88
C PHE A 28 -12.72 15.53 -15.00
N ARG A 29 -11.55 14.90 -15.00
CA ARG A 29 -10.53 15.08 -16.01
C ARG A 29 -10.82 14.20 -17.22
N ASP A 30 -10.96 14.84 -18.38
CA ASP A 30 -10.95 14.18 -19.68
C ASP A 30 -9.77 14.72 -20.52
N PRO A 31 -8.71 13.94 -20.76
CA PRO A 31 -8.48 12.56 -20.32
C PRO A 31 -8.00 12.45 -18.85
N PRO A 32 -8.23 11.31 -18.17
CA PRO A 32 -7.71 11.05 -16.84
C PRO A 32 -6.18 11.09 -16.79
N PHE A 33 -5.62 11.34 -15.60
CA PHE A 33 -4.17 11.32 -15.38
C PHE A 33 -3.65 9.88 -15.32
N LEU A 34 -3.51 9.24 -16.49
CA LEU A 34 -3.18 7.81 -16.62
C LEU A 34 -1.88 7.42 -15.90
N LEU A 35 -0.86 8.30 -15.92
CA LEU A 35 0.40 8.04 -15.24
C LEU A 35 0.21 7.90 -13.72
N LEU A 36 -0.63 8.76 -13.13
CA LEU A 36 -0.96 8.69 -11.71
C LEU A 36 -1.78 7.44 -11.41
N PHE A 37 -2.74 7.11 -12.28
CA PHE A 37 -3.59 5.92 -12.13
C PHE A 37 -2.77 4.62 -12.13
N TYR A 38 -1.97 4.39 -13.18
CA TYR A 38 -1.13 3.19 -13.27
C TYR A 38 -0.02 3.18 -12.22
N GLY A 39 0.54 4.36 -11.88
CA GLY A 39 1.51 4.50 -10.80
C GLY A 39 0.95 4.10 -9.44
N SER A 40 -0.27 4.55 -9.12
CA SER A 40 -0.99 4.19 -7.89
C SER A 40 -1.26 2.69 -7.80
N ILE A 41 -1.73 2.07 -8.89
CA ILE A 41 -1.97 0.62 -8.93
C ILE A 41 -0.66 -0.15 -8.75
N GLY A 42 0.40 0.23 -9.48
CA GLY A 42 1.72 -0.39 -9.35
C GLY A 42 2.30 -0.25 -7.94
N GLY A 43 2.13 0.93 -7.32
CA GLY A 43 2.55 1.19 -5.94
C GLY A 43 1.84 0.30 -4.92
N ILE A 44 0.52 0.13 -5.05
CA ILE A 44 -0.27 -0.75 -4.18
C ILE A 44 0.23 -2.20 -4.28
N ILE A 45 0.44 -2.69 -5.51
CA ILE A 45 0.95 -4.06 -5.74
C ILE A 45 2.29 -4.24 -5.05
N LEU A 46 3.24 -3.32 -5.24
CA LEU A 46 4.57 -3.40 -4.66
C LEU A 46 4.53 -3.37 -3.12
N ILE A 47 3.66 -2.54 -2.54
CA ILE A 47 3.45 -2.45 -1.08
C ILE A 47 2.85 -3.75 -0.53
N LEU A 48 1.87 -4.33 -1.21
CA LEU A 48 1.27 -5.60 -0.80
C LEU A 48 2.28 -6.76 -0.86
N PHE A 49 3.09 -6.82 -1.90
CA PHE A 49 4.17 -7.80 -2.02
C PHE A 49 5.23 -7.62 -0.92
N TYR A 50 5.71 -6.40 -0.71
CA TYR A 50 6.71 -6.10 0.31
C TYR A 50 6.19 -6.35 1.73
N GLY A 51 4.97 -5.88 2.01
CA GLY A 51 4.27 -6.08 3.28
C GLY A 51 4.04 -7.56 3.58
N GLY A 52 3.53 -8.33 2.62
CA GLY A 52 3.29 -9.76 2.76
C GLY A 52 4.55 -10.56 3.06
N TYR A 53 5.69 -10.18 2.48
CA TYR A 53 6.97 -10.85 2.76
C TYR A 53 7.48 -10.61 4.19
N LYS A 54 7.35 -9.37 4.69
CA LYS A 54 7.74 -9.01 6.07
C LYS A 54 6.82 -9.67 7.10
N ASP A 55 5.50 -9.64 6.88
CA ASP A 55 4.50 -10.23 7.78
C ASP A 55 4.69 -11.76 7.93
N LYS A 56 5.08 -12.46 6.85
CA LYS A 56 5.39 -13.90 6.91
C LYS A 56 6.58 -14.20 7.84
N LYS A 57 7.65 -13.41 7.77
CA LYS A 57 8.83 -13.57 8.63
C LYS A 57 8.52 -13.23 10.10
N GLU A 58 7.74 -12.19 10.36
CA GLU A 58 7.32 -11.82 11.72
C GLU A 58 6.46 -12.92 12.36
N ARG A 59 5.53 -13.52 11.62
CA ARG A 59 4.72 -14.65 12.11
C ARG A 59 5.56 -15.87 12.45
N GLN A 60 6.62 -16.15 11.68
CA GLN A 60 7.53 -17.25 11.97
C GLN A 60 8.37 -16.97 13.24
N LYS A 61 8.91 -15.77 13.39
CA LYS A 61 9.64 -15.36 14.62
C LYS A 61 8.75 -15.44 15.87
N ALA A 62 7.51 -14.96 15.79
CA ALA A 62 6.57 -15.02 16.90
C ALA A 62 6.25 -16.48 17.31
N LYS A 63 6.08 -17.38 16.33
CA LYS A 63 5.90 -18.82 16.60
C LYS A 63 7.13 -19.47 17.21
N ALA A 64 8.33 -19.11 16.76
CA ALA A 64 9.59 -19.63 17.31
C ALA A 64 9.81 -19.19 18.77
N ASN A 65 9.57 -17.91 19.09
CA ASN A 65 9.69 -17.39 20.46
C ASN A 65 8.70 -18.05 21.42
N ARG A 66 7.47 -18.32 20.96
CA ARG A 66 6.47 -19.08 21.76
C ARG A 66 6.90 -20.52 22.01
N LYS A 67 7.59 -21.17 21.06
CA LYS A 67 8.15 -22.52 21.28
C LYS A 67 9.33 -22.50 22.25
N ARG A 68 10.18 -21.47 22.20
CA ARG A 68 11.34 -21.31 23.10
C ARG A 68 10.93 -20.97 24.53
N SER A 69 9.91 -20.14 24.73
CA SER A 69 9.39 -19.79 26.07
C SER A 69 8.67 -20.93 26.79
N LYS A 70 8.28 -22.00 26.07
CA LYS A 70 7.63 -23.18 26.63
C LYS A 70 8.62 -24.31 26.99
N LYS A 71 9.91 -24.11 26.74
CA LYS A 71 10.99 -25.07 27.00
C LYS A 71 11.88 -24.52 28.10
#